data_AF-A0A9J6BZ23-F1
#
_entry.id   AF-A0A9J6BZ23-F1
#
_cell.length_a   1.000
_cell.length_b   1.000
_cell.length_c   1.000
_cell.angle_alpha   90.00
_cell.angle_beta   90.00
_cell.angle_gamma   90.00
#
_symmetry.space_group_name_H-M   'P 1'
#
loop_
_entity.id
_entity.type
_entity.pdbx_description
1 polymer ?
#
loop_
_entity_poly.entity_id
_entity_poly.type
_entity_poly.pdbx_seq_one_letter_code
_entity_poly.pdbx_strand_id
1 'polypeptide(L)'
;MTQDKKNYLELQDLFKFPTKAFKLIGFDIFNDENIFTISSRQQKVKKVFKNIYFGICMLICFIFLIMFIVWAIQKSNEPLPFLSGLLNISNHTFAFNRLVYICFNRRKLNDFLRMLNNLFPTSTVEQQKYDIEKYRRMLTKRQKIYATFCVMPGCLGAIGHITNYIQNGTKTFIIDIWLPFGHSTTFTYFASSIFINFASSVFLIAFFVGDWVPYTLITVLAMKNDILGKKLKQQLKNVEIELKDLKEVINNQNQLIEATNFLESILRRLFLSNFIVSSFTICLVGFQLILSKDTVSVMLYLSVLCVVMMETLLLCQHGQKLIDSSAKVSHMIYTSKWYEIKNGKVKKMLPVMMQLAQQEKYLTGCGFVDICNETFCDIFSTGYSYLGILRTLYNK
;
A
#
# COMPACT_ATOMS: atom_id res chain seq x y z
N MET A 1 -20.83 -14.35 -28.64
CA MET A 1 -21.04 -15.14 -27.41
C MET A 1 -21.18 -14.18 -26.24
N THR A 2 -22.36 -14.23 -25.65
CA THR A 2 -22.94 -13.35 -24.64
C THR A 2 -22.09 -13.28 -23.37
N GLN A 3 -21.60 -12.08 -23.03
CA GLN A 3 -21.19 -11.75 -21.67
C GLN A 3 -22.46 -11.57 -20.84
N ASP A 4 -22.92 -12.64 -20.20
CA ASP A 4 -23.78 -12.50 -19.03
C ASP A 4 -23.01 -11.65 -18.00
N LYS A 5 -23.45 -10.40 -17.81
CA LYS A 5 -22.98 -9.55 -16.73
C LYS A 5 -23.33 -10.26 -15.42
N LYS A 6 -22.35 -10.91 -14.80
CA LYS A 6 -22.46 -11.38 -13.41
C LYS A 6 -22.94 -10.21 -12.54
N ASN A 7 -24.16 -10.31 -12.01
CA ASN A 7 -24.77 -9.29 -11.14
C ASN A 7 -24.22 -9.33 -9.69
N TYR A 8 -23.18 -10.11 -9.41
CA TYR A 8 -22.49 -10.18 -8.11
C TYR A 8 -21.02 -9.79 -8.23
N LEU A 9 -20.48 -9.21 -7.17
CA LEU A 9 -19.07 -8.87 -7.03
C LEU A 9 -18.25 -10.12 -6.67
N GLU A 10 -17.07 -10.26 -7.27
CA GLU A 10 -16.08 -11.24 -6.83
C GLU A 10 -15.01 -10.56 -5.96
N LEU A 11 -14.32 -11.33 -5.10
CA LEU A 11 -13.20 -10.78 -4.32
C LEU A 11 -12.16 -10.12 -5.24
N GLN A 12 -11.92 -10.68 -6.42
CA GLN A 12 -11.01 -10.14 -7.42
C GLN A 12 -11.40 -8.74 -7.91
N ASP A 13 -12.67 -8.36 -7.85
CA ASP A 13 -13.13 -7.03 -8.25
C ASP A 13 -12.62 -5.91 -7.32
N LEU A 14 -12.32 -6.25 -6.05
CA LEU A 14 -11.69 -5.33 -5.09
C LEU A 14 -10.22 -5.10 -5.42
N PHE A 15 -9.57 -6.08 -6.07
CA PHE A 15 -8.18 -5.99 -6.53
C PHE A 15 -8.05 -5.54 -7.98
N LYS A 16 -9.14 -5.21 -8.68
CA LYS A 16 -9.12 -4.91 -10.12
C LYS A 16 -8.18 -3.77 -10.49
N PHE A 17 -8.14 -2.71 -9.67
CA PHE A 17 -7.25 -1.57 -9.89
C PHE A 17 -5.77 -1.94 -9.68
N PRO A 18 -5.33 -2.48 -8.53
CA PRO A 18 -3.94 -2.88 -8.35
C PRO A 18 -3.50 -3.96 -9.35
N THR A 19 -4.36 -4.93 -9.69
CA THR A 19 -4.06 -5.95 -10.70
C THR A 19 -3.84 -5.34 -12.09
N LYS A 20 -4.58 -4.30 -12.47
CA LYS A 20 -4.32 -3.58 -13.73
C LYS A 20 -2.97 -2.87 -13.70
N ALA A 21 -2.62 -2.26 -12.57
CA ALA A 21 -1.34 -1.57 -12.40
C ALA A 21 -0.14 -2.55 -12.39
N PHE A 22 -0.23 -3.71 -11.72
CA PHE A 22 0.78 -4.78 -11.83
C PHE A 22 0.99 -5.25 -13.27
N LYS A 23 -0.08 -5.33 -14.05
CA LYS A 23 0.02 -5.74 -15.47
C LYS A 23 0.80 -4.71 -16.31
N LEU A 24 0.90 -3.44 -15.89
CA LEU A 24 1.72 -2.43 -16.58
C LEU A 24 3.22 -2.67 -16.42
N ILE A 25 3.64 -3.32 -15.33
CA ILE A 25 5.03 -3.77 -15.11
C ILE A 25 5.23 -5.24 -15.54
N GLY A 26 4.24 -5.87 -16.18
CA GLY A 26 4.34 -7.27 -16.62
C GLY A 26 4.14 -8.32 -15.54
N PHE A 27 3.80 -7.92 -14.33
CA PHE A 27 3.60 -8.84 -13.20
C PHE A 27 2.12 -9.18 -13.02
N ASP A 28 1.83 -10.40 -12.57
CA ASP A 28 0.47 -10.81 -12.20
C ASP A 28 0.54 -11.50 -10.83
N ILE A 29 0.09 -10.83 -9.76
CA ILE A 29 0.10 -11.42 -8.42
C ILE A 29 -0.73 -12.69 -8.36
N PHE A 30 -1.95 -12.62 -8.92
CA PHE A 30 -3.02 -13.56 -8.57
C PHE A 30 -2.98 -14.82 -9.44
N ASN A 31 -2.38 -14.74 -10.63
CA ASN A 31 -2.40 -15.85 -11.59
C ASN A 31 -1.03 -16.54 -11.75
N ASP A 32 -0.78 -17.58 -10.94
CA ASP A 32 0.47 -18.35 -10.93
C ASP A 32 0.38 -19.68 -11.69
N GLU A 33 -0.18 -19.66 -12.89
CA GLU A 33 -0.20 -20.87 -13.73
C GLU A 33 1.23 -21.28 -14.11
N ASN A 34 1.67 -22.49 -13.82
CA ASN A 34 2.98 -22.93 -14.31
C ASN A 34 3.01 -22.88 -15.85
N ILE A 35 4.12 -22.40 -16.44
CA ILE A 35 4.25 -22.33 -17.92
C ILE A 35 4.05 -23.73 -18.54
N PHE A 36 4.46 -24.77 -17.81
CA PHE A 36 4.31 -26.16 -18.19
C PHE A 36 2.85 -26.67 -18.18
N THR A 37 1.95 -26.06 -17.39
CA THR A 37 0.54 -26.48 -17.29
C THR A 37 -0.37 -25.81 -18.32
N ILE A 38 0.10 -24.78 -19.03
CA ILE A 38 -0.67 -24.09 -20.06
C ILE A 38 -0.73 -24.97 -21.31
N SER A 39 -1.91 -25.25 -21.86
CA SER A 39 -2.06 -26.07 -23.07
C SER A 39 -1.80 -25.29 -24.35
N SER A 40 -2.21 -24.02 -24.40
CA SER A 40 -2.10 -23.17 -25.60
C SER A 40 -0.69 -22.58 -25.79
N ARG A 41 -0.08 -22.83 -26.95
CA ARG A 41 1.21 -22.22 -27.36
C ARG A 41 1.18 -20.68 -27.31
N GLN A 42 0.08 -20.06 -27.73
CA GLN A 42 -0.07 -18.60 -27.70
C GLN A 42 -0.06 -18.05 -26.27
N GLN A 43 -0.70 -18.73 -25.32
CA GLN A 43 -0.72 -18.33 -23.91
C GLN A 43 0.66 -18.50 -23.26
N LYS A 44 1.40 -19.56 -23.60
CA LYS A 44 2.80 -19.74 -23.16
C LYS A 44 3.68 -18.60 -23.63
N VAL A 45 3.63 -18.26 -24.93
CA VAL A 45 4.41 -17.16 -25.50
C VAL A 45 4.09 -15.83 -24.83
N LYS A 46 2.80 -15.50 -24.65
CA LYS A 46 2.37 -14.29 -23.92
C LYS A 46 2.91 -14.26 -22.48
N LYS A 47 2.94 -15.40 -21.79
CA LYS A 47 3.47 -15.48 -20.42
C LYS A 47 4.99 -15.28 -20.37
N VAL A 48 5.74 -15.87 -21.30
CA VAL A 48 7.19 -15.68 -21.41
C VAL A 48 7.52 -14.21 -21.66
N PHE A 49 6.85 -13.56 -22.62
CA PHE A 49 7.06 -12.13 -22.88
C PHE A 49 6.79 -11.25 -21.66
N LYS A 50 5.71 -11.52 -20.91
CA LYS A 50 5.41 -10.79 -19.67
C LYS A 50 6.50 -10.97 -18.61
N ASN A 51 7.00 -12.18 -18.42
CA ASN A 51 8.07 -12.46 -17.47
C ASN A 51 9.38 -11.78 -17.86
N ILE A 52 9.73 -11.78 -19.15
CA ILE A 52 10.90 -11.07 -19.67
C ILE A 52 10.76 -9.57 -19.43
N TYR A 53 9.61 -8.99 -19.76
CA TYR A 53 9.34 -7.56 -19.55
C TYR A 53 9.40 -7.18 -18.07
N PHE A 54 8.83 -7.97 -17.18
CA PHE A 54 8.96 -7.76 -15.73
C PHE A 54 10.42 -7.83 -15.27
N GLY A 55 11.20 -8.79 -15.78
CA GLY A 55 12.64 -8.89 -15.51
C GLY A 55 13.41 -7.65 -15.98
N ILE A 56 13.07 -7.09 -17.14
CA ILE A 56 13.64 -5.83 -17.65
C ILE A 56 13.29 -4.67 -16.72
N CYS A 57 12.04 -4.54 -16.27
CA CYS A 57 11.64 -3.50 -15.31
C CYS A 57 12.43 -3.59 -14.00
N MET A 58 12.61 -4.81 -13.46
CA MET A 58 13.41 -5.03 -12.24
C MET A 58 14.88 -4.65 -12.44
N LEU A 59 15.45 -4.98 -13.60
CA LEU A 59 16.81 -4.63 -13.96
C LEU A 59 16.98 -3.11 -14.11
N ILE A 60 16.01 -2.40 -14.70
CA ILE A 60 16.00 -0.93 -14.78
C ILE A 60 15.99 -0.33 -13.37
N CYS A 61 15.12 -0.79 -12.47
CA CYS A 61 15.09 -0.30 -11.08
C CYS A 61 16.44 -0.50 -10.37
N PHE A 62 17.09 -1.65 -10.58
CA PHE A 62 18.40 -1.95 -10.00
C PHE A 62 19.52 -1.06 -10.57
N ILE A 63 19.53 -0.84 -11.89
CA ILE A 63 20.50 0.07 -12.53
C ILE A 63 20.33 1.49 -12.01
N PHE A 64 19.09 1.98 -11.87
CA PHE A 64 18.82 3.32 -11.33
C PHE A 64 19.32 3.47 -9.90
N LEU A 65 19.15 2.44 -9.06
CA LEU A 65 19.71 2.44 -7.72
C LEU A 65 21.24 2.63 -7.74
N ILE A 66 21.95 1.93 -8.61
CA ILE A 66 23.40 2.10 -8.79
C ILE A 66 23.73 3.53 -9.24
N MET A 67 22.99 4.07 -10.20
CA MET A 67 23.19 5.44 -10.71
C MET A 67 23.04 6.50 -9.61
N PHE A 68 22.07 6.34 -8.70
CA PHE A 68 21.93 7.24 -7.54
C PHE A 68 23.06 7.07 -6.52
N ILE A 69 23.52 5.84 -6.28
CA ILE A 69 24.66 5.57 -5.39
C ILE A 69 25.93 6.23 -5.93
N VAL A 70 26.22 6.07 -7.22
CA VAL A 70 27.39 6.70 -7.85
C VAL A 70 27.30 8.21 -7.78
N TRP A 71 26.12 8.79 -8.02
CA TRP A 71 25.90 10.23 -7.86
C TRP A 71 26.21 10.71 -6.45
N ALA A 72 25.65 10.05 -5.43
CA ALA A 72 25.86 10.41 -4.03
C ALA A 72 27.34 10.31 -3.63
N ILE A 73 28.07 9.29 -4.12
CA ILE A 73 29.51 9.15 -3.86
C ILE A 73 30.30 10.29 -4.52
N GLN A 74 30.02 10.62 -5.79
CA GLN A 74 30.73 11.69 -6.48
C GLN A 74 30.48 13.07 -5.88
N LYS A 75 29.28 13.28 -5.34
CA LYS A 75 28.85 14.54 -4.73
C LYS A 75 28.92 14.54 -3.21
N SER A 76 29.67 13.61 -2.59
CA SER A 76 29.76 13.49 -1.13
C SER A 76 30.28 14.74 -0.42
N ASN A 77 31.06 15.57 -1.13
CA ASN A 77 31.63 16.80 -0.59
C ASN A 77 30.63 17.98 -0.61
N GLU A 78 29.53 17.87 -1.35
CA GLU A 78 28.50 18.89 -1.48
C GLU A 78 27.25 18.45 -0.68
N PRO A 79 26.87 19.15 0.40
CA PRO A 79 25.84 18.65 1.31
C PRO A 79 24.46 18.51 0.65
N LEU A 80 24.09 19.47 -0.21
CA LEU A 80 22.77 19.50 -0.86
C LEU A 80 22.57 18.34 -1.87
N PRO A 81 23.45 18.16 -2.88
CA PRO A 81 23.33 17.04 -3.82
C PRO A 81 23.59 15.67 -3.17
N PHE A 82 24.38 15.62 -2.09
CA PHE A 82 24.54 14.38 -1.33
C PHE A 82 23.22 13.96 -0.66
N LEU A 83 22.51 14.90 -0.05
CA LEU A 83 21.23 14.63 0.62
C LEU A 83 20.10 14.30 -0.36
N SER A 84 20.08 14.91 -1.55
CA SER A 84 19.13 14.54 -2.60
C SER A 84 19.43 13.14 -3.16
N GLY A 85 20.72 12.80 -3.31
CA GLY A 85 21.19 11.45 -3.62
C GLY A 85 20.72 10.43 -2.57
N LEU A 86 20.92 10.70 -1.28
CA LEU A 86 20.47 9.84 -0.18
C LEU A 86 18.95 9.64 -0.18
N LEU A 87 18.18 10.70 -0.44
CA LEU A 87 16.72 10.64 -0.55
C LEU A 87 16.29 9.74 -1.72
N ASN A 88 16.94 9.84 -2.87
CA ASN A 88 16.65 9.00 -4.01
C ASN A 88 17.03 7.54 -3.73
N ILE A 89 18.18 7.29 -3.12
CA ILE A 89 18.65 5.95 -2.73
C ILE A 89 17.66 5.29 -1.77
N SER A 90 17.24 6.00 -0.70
CA SER A 90 16.32 5.43 0.30
C SER A 90 14.98 5.02 -0.32
N ASN A 91 14.36 5.90 -1.11
CA ASN A 91 13.07 5.66 -1.74
C ASN A 91 13.14 4.55 -2.80
N HIS A 92 14.19 4.52 -3.63
CA HIS A 92 14.39 3.46 -4.64
C HIS A 92 14.65 2.10 -3.99
N THR A 93 15.50 2.07 -2.96
CA THR A 93 15.77 0.85 -2.19
C THR A 93 14.48 0.32 -1.56
N PHE A 94 13.66 1.19 -0.98
CA PHE A 94 12.40 0.82 -0.37
C PHE A 94 11.42 0.19 -1.37
N ALA A 95 11.18 0.85 -2.52
CA ALA A 95 10.27 0.31 -3.52
C ALA A 95 10.78 -1.02 -4.09
N PHE A 96 12.08 -1.12 -4.38
CA PHE A 96 12.69 -2.35 -4.88
C PHE A 96 12.54 -3.50 -3.89
N ASN A 97 12.91 -3.28 -2.62
CA ASN A 97 12.79 -4.28 -1.56
C ASN A 97 11.33 -4.73 -1.36
N ARG A 98 10.38 -3.79 -1.41
CA ARG A 98 8.95 -4.09 -1.29
C ARG A 98 8.44 -4.93 -2.45
N LEU A 99 8.83 -4.61 -3.69
CA LEU A 99 8.47 -5.38 -4.88
C LEU A 99 9.01 -6.81 -4.80
N VAL A 100 10.30 -6.93 -4.49
CA VAL A 100 10.99 -8.21 -4.29
C VAL A 100 10.29 -9.02 -3.19
N TYR A 101 9.93 -8.39 -2.08
CA TYR A 101 9.23 -9.03 -0.97
C TYR A 101 7.86 -9.60 -1.38
N ILE A 102 7.07 -8.83 -2.13
CA ILE A 102 5.76 -9.27 -2.64
C ILE A 102 5.93 -10.42 -3.62
N CYS A 103 6.94 -10.38 -4.49
CA CYS A 103 7.25 -11.47 -5.40
C CYS A 103 7.62 -12.75 -4.65
N PHE A 104 8.51 -12.68 -3.65
CA PHE A 104 8.92 -13.85 -2.86
C PHE A 104 7.77 -14.42 -2.01
N ASN A 105 6.93 -13.57 -1.43
CA ASN A 105 5.82 -14.00 -0.58
C ASN A 105 4.50 -14.20 -1.35
N ARG A 106 4.53 -14.15 -2.69
CA ARG A 106 3.35 -14.28 -3.55
C ARG A 106 2.51 -15.52 -3.25
N ARG A 107 3.14 -16.67 -2.99
CA ARG A 107 2.42 -17.91 -2.63
C ARG A 107 1.61 -17.73 -1.36
N LYS A 108 2.23 -17.22 -0.29
CA LYS A 108 1.56 -16.94 0.99
C LYS A 108 0.44 -15.92 0.85
N LEU A 109 0.65 -14.87 0.05
CA LEU A 109 -0.39 -13.89 -0.27
C LEU A 109 -1.57 -14.53 -1.00
N ASN A 110 -1.31 -15.40 -1.99
CA ASN A 110 -2.34 -16.13 -2.72
C ASN A 110 -3.09 -17.13 -1.83
N ASP A 111 -2.40 -17.82 -0.92
CA ASP A 111 -3.04 -18.70 0.05
C ASP A 111 -3.94 -17.92 1.02
N PHE A 112 -3.48 -16.75 1.48
CA PHE A 112 -4.30 -15.83 2.27
C PHE A 112 -5.53 -15.33 1.50
N LEU A 113 -5.37 -15.00 0.21
CA LEU A 113 -6.47 -14.60 -0.65
C LEU A 113 -7.48 -15.72 -0.88
N ARG A 114 -7.04 -16.97 -1.03
CA ARG A 114 -7.94 -18.14 -1.12
C ARG A 114 -8.75 -18.30 0.16
N MET A 115 -8.09 -18.18 1.32
CA MET A 115 -8.77 -18.20 2.61
C MET A 115 -9.81 -17.07 2.70
N LEU A 116 -9.49 -15.84 2.29
CA LEU A 116 -10.46 -14.75 2.24
C LEU A 116 -11.59 -14.97 1.25
N ASN A 117 -11.31 -15.62 0.11
CA ASN A 117 -12.29 -15.92 -0.91
C ASN A 117 -13.34 -16.92 -0.42
N ASN A 118 -12.91 -17.95 0.31
CA ASN A 118 -13.82 -18.91 0.94
C ASN A 118 -14.77 -18.24 1.93
N LEU A 119 -14.33 -17.14 2.54
CA LEU A 119 -15.14 -16.35 3.46
C LEU A 119 -16.03 -15.34 2.73
N PHE A 120 -15.79 -15.01 1.45
CA PHE A 120 -16.46 -13.93 0.71
C PHE A 120 -17.94 -14.26 0.42
N PRO A 121 -18.89 -13.32 0.66
CA PRO A 121 -20.31 -13.61 0.41
C PRO A 121 -20.54 -13.71 -1.10
N THR A 122 -21.05 -14.86 -1.53
CA THR A 122 -21.25 -15.18 -2.95
C THR A 122 -22.63 -14.80 -3.45
N SER A 123 -23.61 -14.58 -2.56
CA SER A 123 -24.99 -14.23 -2.93
C SER A 123 -25.21 -12.73 -3.08
N THR A 124 -25.81 -12.30 -4.20
CA THR A 124 -26.17 -10.90 -4.48
C THR A 124 -26.98 -10.25 -3.36
N VAL A 125 -27.91 -10.99 -2.77
CA VAL A 125 -28.75 -10.54 -1.65
C VAL A 125 -27.91 -10.22 -0.42
N GLU A 126 -26.92 -11.07 -0.13
CA GLU A 126 -26.01 -10.87 0.99
C GLU A 126 -25.06 -9.68 0.74
N GLN A 127 -24.60 -9.51 -0.49
CA GLN A 127 -23.74 -8.39 -0.88
C GLN A 127 -24.46 -7.04 -0.79
N GLN A 128 -25.73 -6.98 -1.19
CA GLN A 128 -26.58 -5.80 -1.04
C GLN A 128 -26.86 -5.52 0.43
N LYS A 129 -27.20 -6.55 1.22
CA LYS A 129 -27.48 -6.42 2.67
C LYS A 129 -26.30 -5.83 3.47
N TYR A 130 -25.07 -6.12 3.06
CA TYR A 130 -23.87 -5.64 3.76
C TYR A 130 -23.14 -4.49 3.05
N ASP A 131 -23.72 -3.93 1.99
CA ASP A 131 -23.18 -2.80 1.22
C ASP A 131 -21.74 -3.00 0.73
N ILE A 132 -21.41 -4.16 0.18
CA ILE A 132 -20.02 -4.46 -0.26
C ILE A 132 -19.54 -3.50 -1.34
N GLU A 133 -20.45 -3.05 -2.18
CA GLU A 133 -20.17 -2.05 -3.21
C GLU A 133 -19.68 -0.71 -2.61
N LYS A 134 -20.11 -0.36 -1.38
CA LYS A 134 -19.59 0.81 -0.66
C LYS A 134 -18.10 0.66 -0.37
N TYR A 135 -17.65 -0.53 0.06
CA TYR A 135 -16.24 -0.80 0.32
C TYR A 135 -15.41 -0.70 -0.96
N ARG A 136 -15.90 -1.28 -2.06
CA ARG A 136 -15.24 -1.19 -3.37
C ARG A 136 -15.11 0.25 -3.86
N ARG A 137 -16.19 1.04 -3.79
CA ARG A 137 -16.16 2.45 -4.20
C ARG A 137 -15.21 3.27 -3.35
N MET A 138 -15.25 3.09 -2.02
CA MET A 138 -14.35 3.78 -1.09
C MET A 138 -12.88 3.42 -1.38
N LEU A 139 -12.57 2.13 -1.57
CA LEU A 139 -11.23 1.66 -1.89
C LEU A 139 -10.75 2.23 -3.23
N THR A 140 -11.56 2.13 -4.28
CA THR A 140 -11.22 2.63 -5.63
C THR A 140 -11.03 4.15 -5.63
N LYS A 141 -11.84 4.89 -4.86
CA LYS A 141 -11.70 6.35 -4.71
C LYS A 141 -10.37 6.69 -4.04
N ARG A 142 -10.04 6.05 -2.92
CA ARG A 142 -8.75 6.25 -2.22
C ARG A 142 -7.56 5.87 -3.10
N GLN A 143 -7.66 4.78 -3.86
CA GLN A 143 -6.68 4.37 -4.88
C GLN A 143 -6.40 5.45 -5.92
N LYS A 144 -7.45 6.02 -6.50
CA LYS A 144 -7.31 7.08 -7.51
C LYS A 144 -6.69 8.35 -6.93
N ILE A 145 -7.12 8.76 -5.74
CA ILE A 145 -6.56 9.95 -5.07
C ILE A 145 -5.07 9.76 -4.80
N TYR A 146 -4.66 8.62 -4.23
CA TYR A 146 -3.25 8.38 -3.98
C TYR A 146 -2.44 8.26 -5.29
N ALA A 147 -3.01 7.66 -6.33
CA ALA A 147 -2.37 7.57 -7.64
C ALA A 147 -2.08 8.96 -8.22
N THR A 148 -2.99 9.93 -8.05
CA THR A 148 -2.73 11.30 -8.49
C THR A 148 -1.56 11.91 -7.74
N PHE A 149 -1.48 11.74 -6.41
CA PHE A 149 -0.31 12.22 -5.65
C PHE A 149 1.00 11.56 -6.12
N CYS A 150 1.02 10.26 -6.38
CA CYS A 150 2.22 9.54 -6.84
C CYS A 150 2.71 10.00 -8.23
N VAL A 151 1.80 10.36 -9.13
CA VAL A 151 2.16 10.81 -10.50
C VAL A 151 2.71 12.24 -10.50
N MET A 152 2.29 13.09 -9.56
CA MET A 152 2.67 14.51 -9.52
C MET A 152 4.19 14.76 -9.52
N PRO A 153 5.03 14.13 -8.65
CA PRO A 153 6.48 14.33 -8.68
C PRO A 153 7.11 13.98 -10.03
N GLY A 154 6.64 12.91 -10.67
CA GLY A 154 7.13 12.50 -11.99
C GLY A 154 6.82 13.52 -13.08
N CYS A 155 5.60 14.05 -13.09
CA CYS A 155 5.22 15.13 -14.01
C CYS A 155 6.01 16.42 -13.75
N LEU A 156 6.21 16.79 -12.48
CA LEU A 156 7.01 17.98 -12.12
C LEU A 156 8.47 17.82 -12.54
N GLY A 157 9.06 16.62 -12.38
CA GLY A 157 10.38 16.30 -12.90
C GLY A 157 10.46 16.49 -14.43
N ALA A 158 9.52 15.89 -15.17
CA ALA A 158 9.45 16.01 -16.63
C ALA A 158 9.31 17.47 -17.11
N ILE A 159 8.36 18.21 -16.53
CA ILE A 159 8.14 19.63 -16.85
C ILE A 159 9.40 20.43 -16.54
N GLY A 160 9.98 20.19 -15.38
CA GLY A 160 11.12 20.96 -14.93
C GLY A 160 12.39 20.73 -15.78
N HIS A 161 12.59 19.53 -16.34
CA HIS A 161 13.65 19.29 -17.34
C HIS A 161 13.46 20.17 -18.59
N ILE A 162 12.22 20.40 -19.00
CA ILE A 162 11.89 21.24 -20.16
C ILE A 162 12.06 22.72 -19.80
N THR A 163 11.57 23.17 -18.65
CA THR A 163 11.67 24.57 -18.23
C THR A 163 13.12 25.00 -18.02
N ASN A 164 13.97 24.16 -17.44
CA ASN A 164 15.41 24.46 -17.29
C ASN A 164 16.10 24.68 -18.63
N TYR A 165 15.74 23.88 -19.66
CA TYR A 165 16.28 24.06 -21.00
C TYR A 165 15.79 25.36 -21.66
N ILE A 166 14.49 25.66 -21.56
CA ILE A 166 13.88 26.84 -22.21
C ILE A 166 14.28 28.15 -21.52
N GLN A 167 14.26 28.19 -20.19
CA GLN A 167 14.47 29.42 -19.43
C GLN A 167 15.95 29.73 -19.20
N ASN A 168 16.73 28.71 -18.80
CA ASN A 168 18.12 28.91 -18.38
C ASN A 168 19.13 28.51 -19.46
N GLY A 169 18.70 27.83 -20.53
CA GLY A 169 19.59 27.23 -21.52
C GLY A 169 20.49 26.11 -20.95
N THR A 170 20.26 25.70 -19.70
CA THR A 170 21.08 24.73 -18.99
C THR A 170 20.61 23.32 -19.27
N LYS A 171 21.55 22.42 -19.60
CA LYS A 171 21.30 20.98 -19.79
C LYS A 171 21.50 20.23 -18.48
N THR A 172 20.80 20.65 -17.43
CA THR A 172 20.87 20.06 -16.09
C THR A 172 19.57 19.33 -15.75
N PHE A 173 19.71 18.14 -15.19
CA PHE A 173 18.57 17.37 -14.70
C PHE A 173 18.13 17.87 -13.32
N ILE A 174 16.81 17.88 -13.08
CA ILE A 174 16.25 18.18 -11.76
C ILE A 174 16.37 16.98 -10.82
N ILE A 175 16.19 15.79 -11.39
CA ILE A 175 16.51 14.56 -10.67
C ILE A 175 18.01 14.39 -10.72
N ASP A 176 18.64 14.56 -9.56
CA ASP A 176 20.05 14.34 -9.31
C ASP A 176 20.43 12.87 -9.55
N ILE A 177 21.03 12.60 -10.71
CA ILE A 177 21.39 11.25 -11.16
C ILE A 177 22.69 11.25 -11.97
N TRP A 178 23.52 10.23 -11.75
CA TRP A 178 24.72 10.03 -12.54
C TRP A 178 24.41 9.24 -13.81
N LEU A 179 24.89 9.73 -14.96
CA LEU A 179 24.83 9.02 -16.24
C LEU A 179 26.25 8.63 -16.69
N PRO A 180 26.45 7.43 -17.25
CA PRO A 180 27.77 6.99 -17.74
C PRO A 180 28.22 7.72 -19.01
N PHE A 181 27.36 8.51 -19.63
CA PHE A 181 27.62 9.27 -20.85
C PHE A 181 27.28 10.75 -20.67
N GLY A 182 27.98 11.60 -21.43
CA GLY A 182 27.74 13.04 -21.44
C GLY A 182 26.40 13.39 -22.09
N HIS A 183 25.75 14.45 -21.58
CA HIS A 183 24.48 14.98 -22.06
C HIS A 183 24.62 16.45 -22.53
N SER A 184 25.80 16.79 -23.06
CA SER A 184 26.13 18.15 -23.50
C SER A 184 25.44 18.56 -24.80
N THR A 185 25.00 17.61 -25.64
CA THR A 185 24.27 17.90 -26.88
C THR A 185 22.75 17.91 -26.63
N THR A 186 22.00 18.68 -27.41
CA THR A 186 20.54 18.78 -27.23
C THR A 186 19.85 17.42 -27.42
N PHE A 187 20.29 16.64 -28.41
CA PHE A 187 19.77 15.29 -28.64
C PHE A 187 20.03 14.35 -27.44
N THR A 188 21.26 14.32 -26.93
CA THR A 188 21.61 13.45 -25.78
C THR A 188 20.88 13.86 -24.51
N TYR A 189 20.70 15.16 -24.26
CA TYR A 189 19.90 15.66 -23.14
C TYR A 189 18.45 15.18 -23.20
N PHE A 190 17.76 15.35 -24.33
CA PHE A 190 16.37 14.91 -24.46
C PHE A 190 16.22 13.39 -24.44
N ALA A 191 17.12 12.65 -25.08
CA ALA A 191 17.13 11.18 -25.02
C ALA A 191 17.31 10.68 -23.57
N SER A 192 18.22 11.29 -22.82
CA SER A 192 18.45 10.99 -21.40
C SER A 192 17.24 11.34 -20.54
N SER A 193 16.63 12.50 -20.78
CA SER A 193 15.41 12.93 -20.08
C SER A 193 14.26 11.95 -20.30
N ILE A 194 14.04 11.49 -21.53
CA ILE A 194 13.02 10.47 -21.83
C ILE A 194 13.31 9.17 -21.08
N PHE A 195 14.57 8.72 -21.06
CA PHE A 195 14.98 7.52 -20.35
C PHE A 195 14.76 7.63 -18.82
N ILE A 196 15.16 8.76 -18.21
CA ILE A 196 14.97 9.04 -16.78
C ILE A 196 13.49 9.03 -16.41
N ASN A 197 12.65 9.67 -17.23
CA ASN A 197 11.20 9.71 -17.00
C ASN A 197 10.55 8.33 -17.16
N PHE A 198 10.96 7.57 -18.17
CA PHE A 198 10.49 6.20 -18.35
C PHE A 198 10.82 5.31 -17.15
N ALA A 199 12.08 5.31 -16.70
CA ALA A 199 12.48 4.54 -15.53
C ALA A 199 11.80 5.00 -14.24
N SER A 200 11.67 6.32 -14.04
CA SER A 200 10.91 6.91 -12.92
C SER A 200 9.45 6.44 -12.94
N SER A 201 8.83 6.32 -14.12
CA SER A 201 7.45 5.82 -14.23
C SER A 201 7.32 4.34 -13.84
N VAL A 202 8.31 3.51 -14.18
CA VAL A 202 8.37 2.09 -13.77
C VAL A 202 8.48 2.01 -12.25
N PHE A 203 9.36 2.82 -11.65
CA PHE A 203 9.51 2.95 -10.20
C PHE A 203 8.20 3.41 -9.51
N LEU A 204 7.54 4.44 -10.03
CA LEU A 204 6.30 4.96 -9.45
C LEU A 204 5.17 3.92 -9.49
N ILE A 205 5.04 3.18 -10.60
CA ILE A 205 4.07 2.09 -10.69
C ILE A 205 4.43 1.02 -9.66
N ALA A 206 5.69 0.59 -9.60
CA ALA A 206 6.18 -0.39 -8.63
C ALA A 206 5.87 -0.01 -7.18
N PHE A 207 6.18 1.23 -6.80
CA PHE A 207 5.93 1.81 -5.49
C PHE A 207 4.44 1.78 -5.14
N PHE A 208 3.61 2.41 -5.97
CA PHE A 208 2.16 2.49 -5.81
C PHE A 208 1.52 1.11 -5.65
N VAL A 209 1.96 0.18 -6.48
CA VAL A 209 1.42 -1.16 -6.57
C VAL A 209 1.78 -2.00 -5.32
N GLY A 210 2.96 -1.78 -4.76
CA GLY A 210 3.40 -2.43 -3.53
C GLY A 210 2.59 -2.05 -2.29
N ASP A 211 2.08 -0.83 -2.24
CA ASP A 211 1.22 -0.32 -1.16
C ASP A 211 -0.19 -0.91 -1.18
N TRP A 212 -0.80 -0.97 -2.36
CA TRP A 212 -2.23 -1.25 -2.46
C TRP A 212 -2.64 -2.67 -2.14
N VAL A 213 -1.75 -3.63 -2.32
CA VAL A 213 -2.04 -5.04 -2.01
C VAL A 213 -2.29 -5.19 -0.50
N PRO A 214 -1.36 -4.80 0.38
CA PRO A 214 -1.61 -4.67 1.82
C PRO A 214 -2.92 -3.94 2.15
N TYR A 215 -3.12 -2.73 1.62
CA TYR A 215 -4.29 -1.91 1.98
C TYR A 215 -5.62 -2.56 1.62
N THR A 216 -5.67 -3.24 0.46
CA THR A 216 -6.86 -3.96 0.03
C THR A 216 -7.11 -5.19 0.90
N LEU A 217 -6.07 -5.94 1.25
CA LEU A 217 -6.18 -7.11 2.15
C LEU A 217 -6.70 -6.72 3.53
N ILE A 218 -6.14 -5.66 4.12
CA ILE A 218 -6.58 -5.12 5.42
C ILE A 218 -8.05 -4.67 5.33
N THR A 219 -8.42 -3.98 4.25
CA THR A 219 -9.80 -3.52 4.05
C THR A 219 -10.79 -4.68 3.91
N VAL A 220 -10.41 -5.77 3.24
CA VAL A 220 -11.23 -6.98 3.12
C VAL A 220 -11.43 -7.63 4.48
N LEU A 221 -10.38 -7.76 5.30
CA LEU A 221 -10.51 -8.24 6.68
C LEU A 221 -11.43 -7.34 7.51
N ALA A 222 -11.27 -6.02 7.41
CA ALA A 222 -12.11 -5.08 8.15
C ALA A 222 -13.59 -5.19 7.75
N MET A 223 -13.85 -5.29 6.44
CA MET A 223 -15.19 -5.55 5.91
C MET A 223 -15.76 -6.86 6.46
N LYS A 224 -14.93 -7.91 6.59
CA LYS A 224 -15.35 -9.20 7.11
C LYS A 224 -15.76 -9.15 8.57
N ASN A 225 -14.98 -8.47 9.41
CA ASN A 225 -15.33 -8.22 10.81
C ASN A 225 -16.66 -7.44 10.93
N ASP A 226 -16.85 -6.40 10.10
CA ASP A 226 -18.10 -5.64 10.08
C ASP A 226 -19.31 -6.51 9.67
N ILE A 227 -19.14 -7.41 8.70
CA ILE A 227 -20.19 -8.38 8.31
C ILE A 227 -20.49 -9.34 9.46
N LEU A 228 -19.46 -9.88 10.11
CA LEU A 228 -19.60 -10.79 11.25
C LEU A 228 -20.39 -10.13 12.38
N GLY A 229 -20.04 -8.90 12.76
CA GLY A 229 -20.74 -8.14 13.81
C GLY A 229 -22.22 -7.90 13.48
N LYS A 230 -22.54 -7.60 12.21
CA LYS A 230 -23.93 -7.46 11.75
C LYS A 230 -24.70 -8.79 11.78
N LYS A 231 -24.09 -9.89 11.33
CA LYS A 231 -24.68 -11.25 11.40
C LYS A 231 -25.01 -11.62 12.84
N LEU A 232 -24.03 -11.46 13.72
CA LEU A 232 -24.16 -11.77 15.14
C LEU A 232 -25.29 -10.96 15.79
N LYS A 233 -25.33 -9.64 15.58
CA LYS A 233 -26.43 -8.81 16.10
C LYS A 233 -27.81 -9.24 15.61
N GLN A 234 -27.92 -9.71 14.37
CA GLN A 234 -29.19 -10.19 13.85
C GLN A 234 -29.61 -11.51 14.51
N GLN A 235 -28.69 -12.45 14.68
CA GLN A 235 -28.97 -13.72 15.35
C GLN A 235 -29.35 -13.53 16.82
N LEU A 236 -28.69 -12.59 17.52
CA LEU A 236 -28.96 -12.27 18.92
C LEU A 236 -30.32 -11.59 19.17
N LYS A 237 -31.08 -11.24 18.11
CA LYS A 237 -32.49 -10.85 18.27
C LYS A 237 -33.40 -12.04 18.59
N ASN A 238 -33.00 -13.26 18.21
CA ASN A 238 -33.75 -14.46 18.54
C ASN A 238 -33.38 -14.90 19.97
N VAL A 239 -34.31 -14.71 20.90
CA VAL A 239 -34.15 -15.07 22.32
C VAL A 239 -33.96 -16.59 22.51
N GLU A 240 -34.43 -17.39 21.56
CA GLU A 240 -34.36 -18.85 21.56
C GLU A 240 -33.18 -19.39 20.75
N ILE A 241 -32.18 -18.54 20.47
CA ILE A 241 -30.98 -18.95 19.74
C ILE A 241 -30.32 -20.18 20.38
N GLU A 242 -30.02 -21.17 19.55
CA GLU A 242 -29.34 -22.37 19.97
C GLU A 242 -27.82 -22.24 19.82
N LEU A 243 -27.10 -23.05 20.59
CA LEU A 243 -25.64 -23.11 20.52
C LEU A 243 -25.13 -23.48 19.12
N LYS A 244 -25.89 -24.27 18.35
CA LYS A 244 -25.52 -24.68 16.99
C LYS A 244 -25.41 -23.48 16.03
N ASP A 245 -26.32 -22.51 16.17
CA ASP A 245 -26.36 -21.31 15.31
C ASP A 245 -25.21 -20.36 15.66
N LEU A 246 -24.88 -20.28 16.94
CA LEU A 246 -23.74 -19.49 17.43
C LEU A 246 -22.39 -20.12 17.05
N LYS A 247 -22.32 -21.45 16.97
CA LYS A 247 -21.07 -22.19 16.68
C LYS A 247 -20.46 -21.77 15.34
N GLU A 248 -21.29 -21.52 14.32
CA GLU A 248 -20.83 -21.04 13.02
C GLU A 248 -20.18 -19.64 13.15
N VAL A 249 -20.80 -18.73 13.90
CA VAL A 249 -20.28 -17.37 14.11
C VAL A 249 -19.00 -17.38 14.92
N ILE A 250 -18.90 -18.23 15.95
CA ILE A 250 -17.68 -18.41 16.73
C ILE A 250 -16.55 -18.92 15.83
N ASN A 251 -16.83 -19.91 14.99
CA ASN A 251 -15.84 -20.45 14.06
C ASN A 251 -15.37 -19.37 13.06
N ASN A 252 -16.30 -18.56 12.54
CA ASN A 252 -15.97 -17.44 11.67
C ASN A 252 -15.13 -16.37 12.40
N GLN A 253 -15.44 -16.05 13.65
CA GLN A 253 -14.65 -15.12 14.46
C GLN A 253 -13.21 -15.63 14.64
N ASN A 254 -13.04 -16.90 15.00
CA ASN A 254 -11.73 -17.53 15.17
C ASN A 254 -10.94 -17.55 13.85
N GLN A 255 -11.59 -17.87 12.73
CA GLN A 255 -10.94 -17.81 11.41
C GLN A 255 -10.50 -16.39 11.03
N LEU A 256 -11.27 -15.35 11.36
CA LEU A 256 -10.86 -13.96 11.13
C LEU A 256 -9.71 -13.53 12.05
N ILE A 257 -9.72 -14.01 13.29
CA ILE A 257 -8.64 -13.82 14.27
C ILE A 257 -7.34 -14.44 13.73
N GLU A 258 -7.37 -15.70 13.26
CA GLU A 258 -6.24 -16.38 12.65
C GLU A 258 -5.79 -15.70 11.35
N ALA A 259 -6.73 -15.25 10.53
CA ALA A 259 -6.47 -14.54 9.29
C ALA A 259 -5.70 -13.24 9.52
N THR A 260 -6.11 -12.44 10.51
CA THR A 260 -5.42 -11.20 10.88
C THR A 260 -3.98 -11.49 11.34
N ASN A 261 -3.78 -12.49 12.19
CA ASN A 261 -2.44 -12.89 12.66
C ASN A 261 -1.56 -13.39 11.50
N PHE A 262 -2.13 -14.16 10.57
CA PHE A 262 -1.40 -14.64 9.41
C PHE A 262 -1.02 -13.49 8.48
N LEU A 263 -1.93 -12.53 8.23
CA LEU A 263 -1.63 -11.33 7.44
C LEU A 263 -0.51 -10.51 8.08
N GLU A 264 -0.57 -10.30 9.39
CA GLU A 264 0.48 -9.62 10.14
C GLU A 264 1.83 -10.34 9.99
N SER A 265 1.88 -11.66 10.13
CA SER A 265 3.11 -12.43 9.96
C SER A 265 3.76 -12.25 8.58
N ILE A 266 2.94 -12.03 7.54
CA ILE A 266 3.38 -11.78 6.17
C ILE A 266 3.82 -10.32 6.01
N LEU A 267 3.11 -9.35 6.58
CA LEU A 267 3.30 -7.93 6.26
C LEU A 267 4.09 -7.13 7.31
N ARG A 268 4.33 -7.66 8.51
CA ARG A 268 5.02 -6.97 9.62
C ARG A 268 6.35 -6.31 9.24
N ARG A 269 7.14 -6.95 8.38
CA ARG A 269 8.42 -6.41 7.88
C ARG A 269 8.22 -5.26 6.91
N LEU A 270 7.22 -5.37 6.03
CA LEU A 270 6.87 -4.30 5.10
C LEU A 270 6.37 -3.07 5.86
N PHE A 271 5.52 -3.25 6.87
CA PHE A 271 5.01 -2.16 7.70
C PHE A 271 6.12 -1.45 8.47
N LEU A 272 7.02 -2.19 9.10
CA LEU A 272 8.17 -1.58 9.80
C LEU A 272 9.05 -0.78 8.82
N SER A 273 9.40 -1.38 7.67
CA SER A 273 10.21 -0.69 6.66
C SER A 273 9.54 0.57 6.13
N ASN A 274 8.21 0.58 6.02
CA ASN A 274 7.44 1.74 5.60
C ASN A 274 7.67 2.91 6.55
N PHE A 275 7.48 2.70 7.86
CA PHE A 275 7.63 3.79 8.83
C PHE A 275 9.07 4.30 8.91
N ILE A 276 10.07 3.42 8.91
CA ILE A 276 11.48 3.83 8.93
C ILE A 276 11.81 4.71 7.72
N VAL A 277 11.44 4.27 6.52
CA VAL A 277 11.74 5.01 5.28
C VAL A 277 10.92 6.30 5.21
N SER A 278 9.64 6.28 5.58
CA SER A 278 8.81 7.48 5.60
C SER A 278 9.37 8.53 6.56
N SER A 279 9.76 8.15 7.78
CA SER A 279 10.40 9.06 8.74
C SER A 279 11.69 9.64 8.19
N PHE A 280 12.57 8.81 7.62
CA PHE A 280 13.81 9.26 7.00
C PHE A 280 13.57 10.23 5.84
N THR A 281 12.62 9.91 4.96
CA THR A 281 12.25 10.77 3.82
C THR A 281 11.63 12.09 4.28
N ILE A 282 10.76 12.11 5.28
CA ILE A 282 10.20 13.35 5.83
C ILE A 282 11.31 14.27 6.35
N CYS A 283 12.29 13.72 7.08
CA CYS A 283 13.43 14.48 7.59
C CYS A 283 14.30 15.05 6.45
N LEU A 284 14.69 14.21 5.47
CA LEU A 284 15.53 14.65 4.34
C LEU A 284 14.82 15.69 3.48
N VAL A 285 13.56 15.46 3.13
CA VAL A 285 12.76 16.40 2.32
C VAL A 285 12.57 17.72 3.07
N GLY A 286 12.25 17.67 4.36
CA GLY A 286 12.08 18.89 5.14
C GLY A 286 13.37 19.71 5.26
N PHE A 287 14.54 19.07 5.33
CA PHE A 287 15.83 19.79 5.24
C PHE A 287 16.07 20.38 3.85
N GLN A 288 15.80 19.62 2.78
CA GLN A 288 15.90 20.13 1.41
C GLN A 288 14.99 21.34 1.18
N LEU A 289 13.79 21.36 1.77
CA LEU A 289 12.86 22.49 1.68
C LEU A 289 13.36 23.76 2.38
N ILE A 290 14.14 23.64 3.46
CA ILE A 290 14.72 24.80 4.16
C ILE A 290 15.86 25.41 3.34
N LEU A 291 16.65 24.57 2.66
CA LEU A 291 17.85 25.01 1.95
C LEU A 291 17.63 25.38 0.48
N SER A 292 16.61 24.81 -0.16
CA SER A 292 16.34 25.02 -1.58
C SER A 292 15.86 26.44 -1.85
N LYS A 293 16.50 27.11 -2.81
CA LYS A 293 16.11 28.46 -3.27
C LYS A 293 15.33 28.44 -4.58
N ASP A 294 15.47 27.38 -5.36
CA ASP A 294 14.79 27.21 -6.64
C ASP A 294 13.33 26.77 -6.45
N THR A 295 12.41 27.45 -7.12
CA THR A 295 10.96 27.23 -6.97
C THR A 295 10.53 25.86 -7.49
N VAL A 296 11.13 25.38 -8.58
CA VAL A 296 10.80 24.08 -9.17
C VAL A 296 11.23 22.94 -8.25
N SER A 297 12.43 23.04 -7.70
CA SER A 297 12.97 22.10 -6.71
C SER A 297 12.11 22.06 -5.44
N VAL A 298 11.69 23.22 -4.92
CA VAL A 298 10.78 23.31 -3.77
C VAL A 298 9.43 22.66 -4.07
N MET A 299 8.84 22.90 -5.24
CA MET A 299 7.58 22.24 -5.64
C MET A 299 7.73 20.72 -5.73
N LEU A 300 8.86 20.23 -6.26
CA LEU A 300 9.14 18.79 -6.32
C LEU A 300 9.26 18.19 -4.92
N TYR A 301 10.04 18.79 -4.02
CA TYR A 301 10.19 18.31 -2.65
C TYR A 301 8.87 18.35 -1.87
N LEU A 302 8.06 19.39 -2.01
CA LEU A 302 6.71 19.45 -1.44
C LEU A 302 5.82 18.32 -1.98
N SER A 303 5.89 18.03 -3.27
CA SER A 303 5.11 16.94 -3.87
C SER A 303 5.52 15.57 -3.30
N VAL A 304 6.82 15.33 -3.09
CA VAL A 304 7.33 14.10 -2.46
C VAL A 304 6.87 14.00 -1.01
N LEU A 305 6.91 15.11 -0.26
CA LEU A 305 6.41 15.15 1.12
C LEU A 305 4.93 14.77 1.20
N CYS A 306 4.11 15.34 0.32
CA CYS A 306 2.69 15.03 0.22
C CYS A 306 2.44 13.54 -0.11
N VAL A 307 3.25 12.92 -0.98
CA VAL A 307 3.13 11.49 -1.30
C VAL A 307 3.38 10.63 -0.07
N VAL A 308 4.46 10.90 0.68
CA VAL A 308 4.84 10.10 1.86
C VAL A 308 3.86 10.31 3.02
N MET A 309 3.34 11.53 3.20
CA MET A 309 2.29 11.81 4.18
C MET A 309 0.99 11.09 3.81
N MET A 310 0.62 11.07 2.54
CA MET A 310 -0.59 10.36 2.08
C MET A 310 -0.44 8.84 2.18
N GLU A 311 0.74 8.29 1.89
CA GLU A 311 1.04 6.86 2.05
C GLU A 311 0.88 6.43 3.51
N THR A 312 1.59 7.10 4.42
CA THR A 312 1.55 6.79 5.86
C THR A 312 0.16 6.97 6.45
N LEU A 313 -0.54 8.05 6.08
CA LEU A 313 -1.92 8.28 6.49
C LEU A 313 -2.85 7.15 6.01
N LEU A 314 -2.74 6.72 4.76
CA LEU A 314 -3.60 5.67 4.22
C LEU A 314 -3.34 4.33 4.92
N LEU A 315 -2.07 3.95 5.12
CA LEU A 315 -1.69 2.75 5.86
C LEU A 315 -2.34 2.73 7.25
N CYS A 316 -2.14 3.81 8.02
CA CYS A 316 -2.70 3.97 9.36
C CYS A 316 -4.23 3.96 9.38
N GLN A 317 -4.88 4.62 8.42
CA GLN A 317 -6.35 4.60 8.31
C GLN A 317 -6.90 3.20 7.98
N HIS A 318 -6.19 2.42 7.16
CA HIS A 318 -6.58 1.05 6.85
C HIS A 318 -6.42 0.15 8.08
N GLY A 319 -5.32 0.29 8.83
CA GLY A 319 -5.12 -0.40 10.11
C GLY A 319 -6.15 -0.02 11.17
N GLN A 320 -6.40 1.27 11.36
CA GLN A 320 -7.44 1.77 12.27
C GLN A 320 -8.81 1.20 11.93
N LYS A 321 -9.17 1.17 10.64
CA LYS A 321 -10.44 0.59 10.21
C LYS A 321 -10.57 -0.89 10.59
N LEU A 322 -9.47 -1.64 10.57
CA LEU A 322 -9.45 -3.03 11.01
C LEU A 322 -9.68 -3.14 12.52
N ILE A 323 -8.97 -2.33 13.31
CA ILE A 323 -9.13 -2.24 14.77
C ILE A 323 -10.59 -1.91 15.12
N ASP A 324 -11.13 -0.84 14.55
CA ASP A 324 -12.52 -0.40 14.76
C ASP A 324 -13.52 -1.50 14.38
N SER A 325 -13.31 -2.19 13.26
CA SER A 325 -14.21 -3.26 12.80
C SER A 325 -14.20 -4.48 13.74
N SER A 326 -13.04 -4.80 14.32
CA SER A 326 -12.91 -5.88 15.30
C SER A 326 -13.62 -5.50 16.61
N ALA A 327 -13.34 -4.30 17.13
CA ALA A 327 -13.96 -3.79 18.36
C ALA A 327 -15.49 -3.66 18.24
N LYS A 328 -15.99 -3.28 17.05
CA LYS A 328 -17.43 -3.25 16.77
C LYS A 328 -18.13 -4.58 16.99
N VAL A 329 -17.46 -5.72 16.77
CA VAL A 329 -18.08 -7.03 17.05
C VAL A 329 -18.48 -7.12 18.51
N SER A 330 -17.59 -6.76 19.44
CA SER A 330 -17.90 -6.73 20.87
C SER A 330 -19.03 -5.76 21.19
N HIS A 331 -18.97 -4.54 20.66
CA HIS A 331 -20.02 -3.53 20.84
C HIS A 331 -21.40 -4.03 20.35
N MET A 332 -21.44 -4.79 19.26
CA MET A 332 -22.69 -5.35 18.72
C MET A 332 -23.28 -6.45 19.61
N ILE A 333 -22.44 -7.23 20.30
CA ILE A 333 -22.90 -8.19 21.33
C ILE A 333 -23.38 -7.42 22.55
N TYR A 334 -22.61 -6.43 23.02
CA TYR A 334 -22.93 -5.65 24.22
C TYR A 334 -24.28 -4.93 24.10
N THR A 335 -24.53 -4.32 22.94
CA THR A 335 -25.81 -3.64 22.63
C THR A 335 -26.96 -4.58 22.28
N SER A 336 -26.72 -5.89 22.22
CA SER A 336 -27.78 -6.87 22.06
C SER A 336 -28.45 -7.16 23.41
N LYS A 337 -29.67 -7.69 23.38
CA LYS A 337 -30.39 -8.15 24.58
C LYS A 337 -29.88 -9.53 25.04
N TRP A 338 -28.56 -9.70 25.10
CA TRP A 338 -27.90 -11.00 25.38
C TRP A 338 -28.32 -11.58 26.75
N TYR A 339 -28.72 -10.72 27.69
CA TYR A 339 -29.20 -11.11 29.01
C TYR A 339 -30.60 -11.73 28.97
N GLU A 340 -31.41 -11.48 27.94
CA GLU A 340 -32.75 -12.06 27.74
C GLU A 340 -32.68 -13.48 27.14
N ILE A 341 -31.53 -13.91 26.59
CA ILE A 341 -31.38 -15.22 25.93
C ILE A 341 -31.65 -16.37 26.91
N LYS A 342 -32.57 -17.28 26.51
CA LYS A 342 -33.01 -18.42 27.34
C LYS A 342 -31.93 -19.51 27.47
N ASN A 343 -31.11 -19.69 26.44
CA ASN A 343 -30.08 -20.73 26.44
C ASN A 343 -28.87 -20.33 27.29
N GLY A 344 -28.73 -20.93 28.47
CA GLY A 344 -27.64 -20.65 29.41
C GLY A 344 -26.24 -20.90 28.85
N LYS A 345 -26.06 -21.83 27.88
CA LYS A 345 -24.76 -22.06 27.24
C LYS A 345 -24.37 -20.89 26.33
N VAL A 346 -25.30 -20.42 25.51
CA VAL A 346 -25.09 -19.23 24.66
C VAL A 346 -24.77 -18.01 25.53
N LYS A 347 -25.58 -17.76 26.57
CA LYS A 347 -25.38 -16.63 27.48
C LYS A 347 -24.00 -16.61 28.14
N LYS A 348 -23.41 -17.78 28.44
CA LYS A 348 -22.04 -17.90 28.96
C LYS A 348 -20.95 -17.68 27.90
N MET A 349 -21.19 -17.98 26.63
CA MET A 349 -20.19 -17.81 25.57
C MET A 349 -20.08 -16.37 25.05
N LEU A 350 -21.17 -15.60 25.10
CA LEU A 350 -21.17 -14.22 24.57
C LEU A 350 -20.13 -13.30 25.24
N PRO A 351 -19.92 -13.32 26.57
CA PRO A 351 -18.84 -12.56 27.20
C PRO A 351 -17.44 -12.98 26.71
N VAL A 352 -17.22 -14.28 26.44
CA VAL A 352 -15.94 -14.76 25.89
C VAL A 352 -15.73 -14.20 24.48
N MET A 353 -16.77 -14.22 23.65
CA MET A 353 -16.71 -13.62 22.31
C MET A 353 -16.46 -12.11 22.35
N MET A 354 -17.09 -11.39 23.30
CA MET A 354 -16.85 -9.97 23.53
C MET A 354 -15.39 -9.71 23.89
N GLN A 355 -14.83 -10.47 24.84
CA GLN A 355 -13.45 -10.33 25.27
C GLN A 355 -12.47 -10.59 24.11
N LEU A 356 -12.70 -11.63 23.32
CA LEU A 356 -11.89 -11.94 22.14
C LEU A 356 -11.97 -10.87 21.06
N ALA A 357 -13.12 -10.22 20.89
CA ALA A 357 -13.29 -9.11 19.94
C ALA A 357 -12.71 -7.77 20.46
N GLN A 358 -12.65 -7.59 21.79
CA GLN A 358 -12.05 -6.44 22.47
C GLN A 358 -10.53 -6.49 22.53
N GLN A 359 -9.92 -7.67 22.39
CA GLN A 359 -8.48 -7.74 22.15
C GLN A 359 -8.22 -7.09 20.79
N GLU A 360 -7.91 -5.80 20.83
CA GLU A 360 -7.59 -4.98 19.66
C GLU A 360 -6.44 -5.65 18.93
N LYS A 361 -6.76 -6.24 17.77
CA LYS A 361 -5.76 -6.86 16.93
C LYS A 361 -5.08 -5.78 16.12
N TYR A 362 -4.15 -5.09 16.78
CA TYR A 362 -3.22 -4.21 16.12
C TYR A 362 -2.42 -5.02 15.11
N LEU A 363 -2.41 -4.56 13.86
CA LEU A 363 -1.35 -4.97 12.95
C LEU A 363 -0.10 -4.23 13.41
N THR A 364 0.97 -4.97 13.69
CA THR A 364 2.21 -4.37 14.16
C THR A 364 3.32 -4.44 13.12
N GLY A 365 4.16 -3.42 13.09
CA GLY A 365 5.46 -3.40 12.42
C GLY A 365 6.49 -4.17 13.24
N CYS A 366 6.48 -5.49 13.15
CA CYS A 366 7.37 -6.39 13.91
C CYS A 366 7.32 -6.17 15.44
N GLY A 367 6.17 -5.74 15.98
CA GLY A 367 6.00 -5.43 17.40
C GLY A 367 6.55 -4.08 17.86
N PHE A 368 7.14 -3.27 16.97
CA PHE A 368 7.70 -1.95 17.34
C PHE A 368 6.71 -0.81 17.18
N VAL A 369 5.80 -0.90 16.21
CA VAL A 369 4.92 0.19 15.81
C VAL A 369 3.54 -0.36 15.51
N ASP A 370 2.52 0.23 16.11
CA ASP A 370 1.12 -0.11 15.84
C ASP A 370 0.61 0.65 14.61
N ILE A 371 -0.13 -0.05 13.74
CA ILE A 371 -0.68 0.56 12.53
C ILE A 371 -2.05 1.15 12.87
N CYS A 372 -2.02 2.34 13.46
CA CYS A 372 -3.19 3.10 13.88
C CYS A 372 -3.02 4.59 13.54
N ASN A 373 -4.09 5.36 13.67
CA ASN A 373 -4.05 6.80 13.39
C ASN A 373 -3.19 7.58 14.40
N GLU A 374 -3.07 7.09 15.63
CA GLU A 374 -2.25 7.71 16.68
C GLU A 374 -0.76 7.73 16.28
N THR A 375 -0.22 6.59 15.83
CA THR A 375 1.12 6.48 15.26
C THR A 375 1.37 7.49 14.13
N PHE A 376 0.39 7.73 13.25
CA PHE A 376 0.53 8.73 12.19
C PHE A 376 0.67 10.15 12.77
N CYS A 377 -0.16 10.51 13.75
CA CYS A 377 -0.08 11.79 14.44
C CYS A 377 1.27 11.96 15.15
N ASP A 378 1.79 10.91 15.77
CA ASP A 378 3.08 10.93 16.46
C ASP A 378 4.24 11.15 15.49
N ILE A 379 4.26 10.42 14.38
CA ILE A 379 5.28 10.58 13.33
C ILE A 379 5.25 12.00 12.76
N PHE A 380 4.05 12.52 12.46
CA PHE A 380 3.90 13.86 11.91
C PHE A 380 4.33 14.94 12.90
N SER A 381 3.89 14.85 14.16
CA SER A 381 4.24 15.82 15.21
C SER A 381 5.73 15.81 15.49
N THR A 382 6.31 14.62 15.60
CA THR A 382 7.76 14.45 15.81
C THR A 382 8.56 14.99 14.63
N GLY A 383 8.13 14.69 13.39
CA GLY A 383 8.76 15.24 12.17
C GLY A 383 8.71 16.76 12.13
N TYR A 384 7.58 17.37 12.48
CA TYR A 384 7.43 18.83 12.56
C TYR A 384 8.33 19.44 13.63
N SER A 385 8.41 18.83 14.83
CA SER A 385 9.31 19.28 15.89
C SER A 385 10.78 19.25 15.47
N TYR A 386 11.23 18.16 14.81
CA TYR A 386 12.60 18.08 14.28
C TYR A 386 12.88 19.16 13.23
N LEU A 387 11.93 19.42 12.33
CA LEU A 387 12.06 20.50 11.35
C LEU A 387 12.11 21.89 12.01
N GLY A 388 11.34 22.10 13.08
CA GLY A 388 11.39 23.30 13.90
C GLY A 388 12.79 23.53 14.49
N ILE A 389 13.36 22.50 15.13
CA ILE A 389 14.72 22.54 15.68
C ILE A 389 15.73 22.85 14.58
N LEU A 390 15.66 22.13 13.46
CA LEU A 390 16.59 22.30 12.34
C LEU A 390 16.54 23.71 11.75
N ARG A 391 15.33 24.28 11.61
CA ARG A 391 15.14 25.67 11.19
C ARG A 391 15.77 26.66 12.17
N THR A 392 15.64 26.44 13.49
CA THR A 392 16.27 27.32 14.49
C THR A 392 17.79 27.22 14.50
N LEU A 393 18.37 26.06 14.19
CA LEU A 393 19.81 25.88 14.09
C LEU A 393 20.40 26.55 12.85
N TYR A 394 19.65 26.57 11.74
CA TYR A 394 20.12 27.12 10.46
C TYR A 394 19.79 28.60 10.26
N ASN A 395 18.78 29.13 10.97
CA ASN A 395 18.43 30.56 10.96
C ASN A 395 19.17 31.38 12.05
N LYS A 396 20.18 30.79 12.70
CA LYS A 396 21.21 31.51 13.46
C LYS A 396 22.37 31.82 12.55
#